data_AF-A0A355ZZT9-F1
#
_entry.id   AF-A0A355ZZT9-F1
#
_cell.length_a   1.000
_cell.length_b   1.000
_cell.length_c   1.000
_cell.angle_alpha   90.00
_cell.angle_beta   90.00
_cell.angle_gamma   90.00
#
_symmetry.space_group_name_H-M   'P 1'
#
loop_
_entity.id
_entity.type
_entity.pdbx_description
1 polymer ?
#
loop_
_entity_poly.entity_id
_entity_poly.type
_entity_poly.pdbx_seq_one_letter_code
_entity_poly.pdbx_strand_id
1 'polypeptide(L)'
;MADDNSKQTPNPKEVQGKDENTVPATPTNVAPSENPDTTNTAKPQVTQQAAEEKPANKAPTRSESTPEVKPVATTIKGLRVFPGVALGKAQKCSSGSLSIPHFAIDKPKVRSESLRLRGAFSAVTQELENLVENPVESAPAEATAFLEMHLQILCDESLITSTQDIIGERLVNAEWALELKLEELRKTFSEIDDEYLAERIDDISDVFDRIQRVLTGRRQLSDDVELSIGADSIVLFAEKLSPADIVVLKRRYDEEFSGLVLEADSATSHTAILARSLEIPVIVGATGAMQQVETDNPVLLDATNGLVTLFPDKEAVEKVGARLRDEKKTRSRLKKLRLTESKTLDGVAVHLFSNVALPEDANDAVYAGAEGIGLFRSEFLFMNRKTLPTEEEQVEAYRRVIRPMKNKPVTLRTMDLGDDKMLEATASEDFNLSVAEEHALSLGKRGLGFFQTHPELFDTQLRAMLRAAVGSDARILLPMIVHPSELDFAHNRSFLL
;
A
#
# COMPACT_ATOMS: atom_id res chain seq x y z
N MET A 1 -42.69 -29.90 55.14
CA MET A 1 -41.24 -30.15 54.99
C MET A 1 -40.81 -29.27 53.82
N ALA A 2 -40.64 -27.95 53.98
CA ALA A 2 -40.16 -27.19 55.16
C ALA A 2 -38.71 -27.56 55.50
N ASP A 3 -37.73 -26.65 55.56
CA ASP A 3 -37.72 -25.16 55.50
C ASP A 3 -36.68 -24.70 54.45
N ASP A 4 -36.57 -23.47 53.91
CA ASP A 4 -36.82 -22.06 54.31
C ASP A 4 -35.78 -21.41 55.24
N ASN A 5 -35.46 -20.15 54.90
CA ASN A 5 -34.49 -19.16 55.41
C ASN A 5 -33.43 -18.76 54.37
N SER A 6 -33.07 -17.50 54.14
CA SER A 6 -33.74 -16.18 54.17
C SER A 6 -32.63 -15.13 54.15
N LYS A 7 -32.76 -14.16 53.24
CA LYS A 7 -32.18 -12.79 53.25
C LYS A 7 -31.44 -12.34 54.53
N GLN A 8 -30.30 -11.66 54.36
CA GLN A 8 -30.19 -10.25 54.75
C GLN A 8 -28.97 -9.53 54.13
N THR A 9 -29.23 -8.33 53.60
CA THR A 9 -28.23 -7.25 53.48
C THR A 9 -28.29 -6.36 54.72
N PRO A 10 -27.22 -5.62 55.02
CA PRO A 10 -27.43 -4.22 55.37
C PRO A 10 -26.42 -3.23 54.76
N ASN A 11 -26.88 -1.99 54.62
CA ASN A 11 -26.17 -0.75 54.29
C ASN A 11 -27.12 0.39 54.76
N PRO A 12 -26.71 1.66 55.00
CA PRO A 12 -25.38 2.26 55.20
C PRO A 12 -25.25 3.00 56.57
N LYS A 13 -24.10 3.64 56.82
CA LYS A 13 -23.88 4.98 57.47
C LYS A 13 -22.36 5.19 57.66
N GLU A 14 -21.76 6.29 57.20
CA GLU A 14 -21.74 7.65 57.80
C GLU A 14 -21.19 7.71 59.24
N VAL A 15 -20.05 8.39 59.43
CA VAL A 15 -19.97 9.70 60.10
C VAL A 15 -18.60 10.37 59.83
N GLN A 16 -18.62 11.70 59.87
CA GLN A 16 -17.55 12.70 59.68
C GLN A 16 -16.25 12.43 60.49
N GLY A 17 -15.09 13.03 60.16
CA GLY A 17 -14.76 14.01 59.12
C GLY A 17 -13.71 15.04 59.62
N LYS A 18 -13.63 16.21 58.94
CA LYS A 18 -12.84 17.41 59.30
C LYS A 18 -11.32 17.34 59.05
N ASP A 19 -10.63 18.38 58.55
CA ASP A 19 -11.05 19.71 58.06
C ASP A 19 -9.96 20.33 57.13
N GLU A 20 -10.38 21.09 56.09
CA GLU A 20 -9.87 22.43 55.66
C GLU A 20 -8.34 22.66 55.37
N ASN A 21 -7.83 23.72 54.71
CA ASN A 21 -8.26 24.76 53.73
C ASN A 21 -6.93 25.34 53.09
N THR A 22 -6.84 26.14 52.02
CA THR A 22 -7.80 26.88 51.15
C THR A 22 -7.19 27.07 49.73
N VAL A 23 -8.01 27.59 48.79
CA VAL A 23 -7.62 28.28 47.52
C VAL A 23 -8.26 29.68 47.61
N PRO A 24 -7.62 30.84 47.24
CA PRO A 24 -7.75 31.33 45.85
C PRO A 24 -6.79 32.44 45.30
N ALA A 25 -7.01 32.75 44.02
CA ALA A 25 -7.13 34.10 43.42
C ALA A 25 -5.98 34.74 42.60
N THR A 26 -6.44 35.48 41.59
CA THR A 26 -5.73 36.32 40.60
C THR A 26 -5.30 37.68 41.16
N PRO A 27 -4.52 38.47 40.39
CA PRO A 27 -5.02 39.82 40.05
C PRO A 27 -4.73 40.24 38.59
N THR A 28 -5.27 41.40 38.19
CA THR A 28 -5.11 41.98 36.84
C THR A 28 -4.89 43.51 36.88
N ASN A 29 -4.01 44.01 36.00
CA ASN A 29 -3.95 45.38 35.47
C ASN A 29 -3.31 46.52 36.32
N VAL A 30 -3.04 47.64 35.62
CA VAL A 30 -2.68 49.03 36.02
C VAL A 30 -1.26 49.51 35.65
N ALA A 31 -1.25 50.64 34.92
CA ALA A 31 -0.18 51.62 34.65
C ALA A 31 -0.86 53.04 34.79
N PRO A 32 -0.22 54.23 34.59
CA PRO A 32 1.13 54.55 34.10
C PRO A 32 1.87 55.73 34.84
N SER A 33 3.09 56.08 34.38
CA SER A 33 3.68 57.44 34.33
C SER A 33 5.05 57.36 33.61
N GLU A 34 5.28 58.01 32.45
CA GLU A 34 5.64 59.42 32.17
C GLU A 34 7.16 59.76 32.19
N ASN A 35 7.53 60.73 31.36
CA ASN A 35 8.89 61.16 30.92
C ASN A 35 9.41 62.35 31.80
N PRO A 36 10.56 63.05 31.57
CA PRO A 36 11.32 63.23 30.31
C PRO A 36 12.88 63.40 30.40
N ASP A 37 13.52 63.69 29.25
CA ASP A 37 14.57 64.71 28.92
C ASP A 37 15.66 65.19 29.94
N THR A 38 16.87 65.69 29.57
CA THR A 38 17.45 66.20 28.29
C THR A 38 19.00 66.31 28.34
N THR A 39 19.66 66.50 27.18
CA THR A 39 20.97 67.21 26.91
C THR A 39 22.27 66.83 27.68
N ASN A 40 23.44 66.55 27.08
CA ASN A 40 24.28 67.21 26.04
C ASN A 40 25.23 68.34 26.54
N THR A 41 26.56 68.12 26.48
CA THR A 41 27.62 69.09 26.05
C THR A 41 29.01 68.41 25.94
N ALA A 42 30.07 69.11 25.47
CA ALA A 42 31.28 68.47 24.90
C ALA A 42 32.64 69.22 25.03
N LYS A 43 33.75 68.47 24.81
CA LYS A 43 35.11 68.93 24.33
C LYS A 43 35.96 69.79 25.30
N PRO A 44 37.22 70.22 24.96
CA PRO A 44 38.11 69.99 23.77
C PRO A 44 39.31 69.03 24.11
N GLN A 45 40.49 68.91 23.46
CA GLN A 45 41.23 69.47 22.27
C GLN A 45 42.21 68.33 21.77
N VAL A 46 43.25 68.34 20.89
CA VAL A 46 44.18 69.21 20.09
C VAL A 46 44.51 68.39 18.79
N THR A 47 44.53 68.86 17.52
CA THR A 47 45.61 69.55 16.71
C THR A 47 46.99 68.81 16.69
N GLN A 48 47.84 68.75 15.64
CA GLN A 48 48.03 69.44 14.33
C GLN A 48 48.63 68.52 13.20
N GLN A 49 48.40 68.84 11.91
CA GLN A 49 49.33 68.83 10.72
C GLN A 49 50.12 67.54 10.29
N ALA A 50 50.53 67.31 9.02
CA ALA A 50 50.43 68.00 7.70
C ALA A 50 50.24 66.98 6.53
N ALA A 51 50.49 67.34 5.25
CA ALA A 51 50.08 66.58 4.04
C ALA A 51 51.16 66.46 2.95
N GLU A 52 51.00 65.50 2.00
CA GLU A 52 51.20 65.65 0.54
C GLU A 52 50.78 64.36 -0.25
N GLU A 53 51.05 64.29 -1.55
CA GLU A 53 50.38 63.42 -2.55
C GLU A 53 51.22 62.15 -2.98
N LYS A 54 50.94 61.30 -4.00
CA LYS A 54 50.00 61.35 -5.15
C LYS A 54 49.31 60.00 -5.58
N PRO A 55 49.47 59.31 -6.76
CA PRO A 55 48.31 58.66 -7.40
C PRO A 55 48.42 57.16 -7.83
N ALA A 56 47.31 56.64 -8.38
CA ALA A 56 47.14 55.41 -9.19
C ALA A 56 47.23 54.04 -8.43
N ASN A 57 46.47 53.00 -8.81
CA ASN A 57 45.87 52.70 -10.12
C ASN A 57 44.41 52.17 -10.02
N LYS A 58 43.61 52.32 -11.09
CA LYS A 58 42.24 51.79 -11.22
C LYS A 58 42.13 51.04 -12.55
N ALA A 59 41.98 49.71 -12.49
CA ALA A 59 41.87 48.79 -13.62
C ALA A 59 40.74 47.76 -13.34
N PRO A 60 40.10 47.17 -14.37
CA PRO A 60 38.67 47.40 -14.50
C PRO A 60 37.77 46.16 -14.34
N THR A 61 36.51 46.44 -14.00
CA THR A 61 35.38 45.51 -14.17
C THR A 61 35.11 45.21 -15.65
N ARG A 62 35.08 43.92 -16.05
CA ARG A 62 34.02 43.27 -16.86
C ARG A 62 34.44 41.90 -17.42
N SER A 63 34.06 40.83 -16.71
CA SER A 63 33.67 39.51 -17.23
C SER A 63 33.19 38.66 -16.04
N GLU A 64 32.33 37.67 -16.18
CA GLU A 64 31.34 37.41 -17.25
C GLU A 64 30.14 36.74 -16.56
N SER A 65 28.93 37.24 -16.78
CA SER A 65 27.73 36.58 -16.27
C SER A 65 27.43 35.39 -17.16
N THR A 66 27.85 34.19 -16.74
CA THR A 66 27.44 32.93 -17.37
C THR A 66 25.92 32.95 -17.51
N PRO A 67 25.36 32.76 -18.72
CA PRO A 67 23.91 32.71 -18.86
C PRO A 67 23.39 31.50 -18.08
N GLU A 68 22.41 31.71 -17.20
CA GLU A 68 21.61 30.61 -16.67
C GLU A 68 20.91 29.94 -17.86
N VAL A 69 21.48 28.83 -18.32
CA VAL A 69 20.84 27.95 -19.28
C VAL A 69 19.65 27.35 -18.58
N LYS A 70 18.47 27.96 -18.80
CA LYS A 70 17.20 27.39 -18.35
C LYS A 70 17.14 25.94 -18.85
N PRO A 71 17.00 24.95 -17.97
CA PRO A 71 16.94 23.56 -18.38
C PRO A 71 15.77 23.38 -19.35
N VAL A 72 16.04 22.76 -20.50
CA VAL A 72 15.05 22.57 -21.56
C VAL A 72 14.05 21.50 -21.10
N ALA A 73 12.76 21.77 -21.26
CA ALA A 73 11.68 20.86 -20.89
C ALA A 73 11.89 19.48 -21.57
N THR A 74 12.31 18.49 -20.78
CA THR A 74 12.77 17.19 -21.27
C THR A 74 11.70 16.16 -20.97
N THR A 75 11.19 15.50 -22.01
CA THR A 75 10.07 14.55 -21.88
C THR A 75 10.53 13.12 -22.09
N ILE A 76 10.54 12.37 -20.99
CA ILE A 76 10.73 10.92 -20.96
C ILE A 76 9.37 10.25 -21.23
N LYS A 77 9.38 9.07 -21.85
CA LYS A 77 8.19 8.24 -22.07
C LYS A 77 8.32 6.95 -21.27
N GLY A 78 7.19 6.39 -20.87
CA GLY A 78 7.12 5.06 -20.28
C GLY A 78 5.72 4.46 -20.42
N LEU A 79 5.52 3.27 -19.85
CA LEU A 79 4.26 2.55 -19.84
C LEU A 79 3.38 3.03 -18.68
N ARG A 80 2.11 3.33 -18.98
CA ARG A 80 1.11 3.69 -17.96
C ARG A 80 0.68 2.45 -17.17
N VAL A 81 0.81 2.50 -15.86
CA VAL A 81 0.23 1.53 -14.92
C VAL A 81 -1.06 2.07 -14.31
N PHE A 82 -1.02 3.26 -13.69
CA PHE A 82 -2.19 3.91 -13.11
C PHE A 82 -2.41 5.30 -13.71
N PRO A 83 -3.62 5.63 -14.22
CA PRO A 83 -3.88 6.89 -14.90
C PRO A 83 -3.99 8.07 -13.93
N GLY A 84 -3.59 9.25 -14.39
CA GLY A 84 -3.73 10.50 -13.65
C GLY A 84 -2.69 11.52 -14.07
N VAL A 85 -2.60 12.61 -13.32
CA VAL A 85 -1.58 13.65 -13.51
C VAL A 85 -1.10 14.15 -12.15
N ALA A 86 0.21 14.26 -11.97
CA ALA A 86 0.84 14.85 -10.79
C ALA A 86 1.80 15.97 -11.21
N LEU A 87 1.96 16.96 -10.34
CA LEU A 87 2.94 18.03 -10.50
C LEU A 87 3.62 18.25 -9.16
N GLY A 88 4.95 18.28 -9.16
CA GLY A 88 5.71 18.22 -7.92
C GLY A 88 7.22 18.34 -8.12
N LYS A 89 7.96 18.00 -7.07
CA LYS A 89 9.41 17.84 -7.10
C LYS A 89 9.77 16.37 -7.30
N ALA A 90 10.86 16.12 -8.04
CA ALA A 90 11.48 14.81 -8.08
C ALA A 90 12.14 14.50 -6.74
N GLN A 91 11.90 13.29 -6.23
CA GLN A 91 12.77 12.64 -5.25
C GLN A 91 13.43 11.44 -5.94
N LYS A 92 14.76 11.37 -5.90
CA LYS A 92 15.53 10.24 -6.44
C LYS A 92 15.69 9.20 -5.35
N CYS A 93 15.20 7.98 -5.59
CA CYS A 93 15.38 6.81 -4.74
C CYS A 93 16.35 5.87 -5.45
N SER A 94 17.64 6.06 -5.19
CA SER A 94 18.67 5.23 -5.80
C SER A 94 18.84 3.92 -5.03
N SER A 95 18.56 2.81 -5.70
CA SER A 95 19.22 1.52 -5.51
C SER A 95 20.72 1.63 -5.83
N GLY A 96 21.43 2.50 -5.09
CA GLY A 96 22.83 2.80 -5.32
C GLY A 96 23.63 1.50 -5.30
N SER A 97 24.24 1.14 -6.43
CA SER A 97 24.65 -0.23 -6.70
C SER A 97 25.46 -0.83 -5.55
N LEU A 98 25.07 -2.04 -5.16
CA LEU A 98 25.73 -2.79 -4.09
C LEU A 98 27.10 -3.22 -4.60
N SER A 99 28.12 -2.43 -4.28
CA SER A 99 29.51 -2.82 -4.42
C SER A 99 29.80 -3.87 -3.34
N ILE A 100 29.45 -5.11 -3.65
CA ILE A 100 29.59 -6.26 -2.76
C ILE A 100 31.08 -6.43 -2.45
N PRO A 101 31.51 -6.31 -1.18
CA PRO A 101 32.91 -6.47 -0.83
C PRO A 101 33.30 -7.94 -1.03
N HIS A 102 34.42 -8.18 -1.71
CA HIS A 102 35.00 -9.51 -1.87
C HIS A 102 36.38 -9.57 -1.21
N PHE A 103 36.52 -10.40 -0.18
CA PHE A 103 37.80 -10.69 0.46
C PHE A 103 37.86 -12.10 1.05
N ALA A 104 39.05 -12.68 1.05
CA ALA A 104 39.31 -13.96 1.70
C ALA A 104 39.36 -13.80 3.24
N ILE A 105 38.92 -14.82 3.96
CA ILE A 105 38.91 -14.86 5.43
C ILE A 105 39.76 -16.02 5.97
N ASP A 106 40.34 -15.83 7.15
CA ASP A 106 41.04 -16.91 7.86
C ASP A 106 40.04 -17.92 8.45
N LYS A 107 40.41 -19.20 8.55
CA LYS A 107 39.56 -20.25 9.16
C LYS A 107 38.93 -19.88 10.51
N PRO A 108 39.60 -19.17 11.44
CA PRO A 108 38.97 -18.72 12.70
C PRO A 108 37.80 -17.72 12.50
N LYS A 109 37.79 -16.96 11.39
CA LYS A 109 36.76 -15.95 11.08
C LYS A 109 35.49 -16.53 10.45
N VAL A 110 35.53 -17.77 9.97
CA VAL A 110 34.35 -18.47 9.40
C VAL A 110 33.17 -18.38 10.37
N ARG A 111 33.37 -18.71 11.65
CA ARG A 111 32.30 -18.67 12.67
C ARG A 111 31.72 -17.27 12.90
N SER A 112 32.52 -16.21 12.77
CA SER A 112 32.02 -14.83 12.87
C SER A 112 31.24 -14.41 11.62
N GLU A 113 31.69 -14.78 10.42
CA GLU A 113 30.96 -14.48 9.17
C GLU A 113 29.65 -15.27 9.07
N SER A 114 29.64 -16.55 9.43
CA SER A 114 28.41 -17.35 9.53
C SER A 114 27.40 -16.76 10.54
N LEU A 115 27.89 -16.11 11.61
CA LEU A 115 27.03 -15.41 12.59
C LEU A 115 26.54 -14.05 12.08
N ARG A 116 27.37 -13.28 11.36
CA ARG A 116 26.94 -12.04 10.65
C ARG A 116 25.81 -12.35 9.68
N LEU A 117 25.97 -13.40 8.88
CA LEU A 117 24.96 -13.88 7.94
C LEU A 117 23.63 -14.19 8.64
N ARG A 118 23.65 -15.03 9.68
CA ARG A 118 22.43 -15.39 10.42
C ARG A 118 21.79 -14.18 11.12
N GLY A 119 22.60 -13.22 11.58
CA GLY A 119 22.12 -11.95 12.11
C GLY A 119 21.41 -11.09 11.06
N ALA A 120 21.93 -11.02 9.84
CA ALA A 120 21.31 -10.28 8.74
C ALA A 120 19.99 -10.92 8.29
N PHE A 121 19.94 -12.24 8.13
CA PHE A 121 18.67 -12.97 7.89
C PHE A 121 17.64 -12.64 9.00
N SER A 122 18.01 -12.83 10.27
CA SER A 122 17.12 -12.55 11.41
C SER A 122 16.63 -11.09 11.47
N ALA A 123 17.43 -10.12 11.05
CA ALA A 123 17.04 -8.72 11.01
C ALA A 123 16.04 -8.43 9.88
N VAL A 124 16.24 -9.02 8.69
CA VAL A 124 15.30 -8.90 7.58
C VAL A 124 13.97 -9.60 7.91
N THR A 125 14.00 -10.80 8.52
CA THR A 125 12.80 -11.51 8.97
C THR A 125 11.97 -10.67 9.93
N GLN A 126 12.57 -10.16 11.02
CA GLN A 126 11.87 -9.30 12.00
C GLN A 126 11.28 -8.03 11.38
N GLU A 127 11.91 -7.49 10.34
CA GLU A 127 11.38 -6.32 9.64
C GLU A 127 10.16 -6.67 8.79
N LEU A 128 10.20 -7.77 8.02
CA LEU A 128 9.05 -8.20 7.21
C LEU A 128 7.89 -8.69 8.09
N GLU A 129 8.17 -9.36 9.22
CA GLU A 129 7.18 -9.68 10.25
C GLU A 129 6.46 -8.41 10.74
N ASN A 130 7.21 -7.34 11.05
CA ASN A 130 6.64 -6.04 11.45
C ASN A 130 5.78 -5.39 10.33
N LEU A 131 6.11 -5.60 9.06
CA LEU A 131 5.29 -5.15 7.93
C LEU A 131 3.97 -5.92 7.82
N VAL A 132 3.97 -7.24 8.07
CA VAL A 132 2.78 -8.11 8.04
C VAL A 132 1.90 -7.94 9.28
N GLU A 133 2.47 -7.88 10.48
CA GLU A 133 1.73 -7.73 11.75
C GLU A 133 1.05 -6.36 11.90
N ASN A 134 1.60 -5.32 11.27
CA ASN A 134 1.09 -3.95 11.34
C ASN A 134 0.75 -3.46 9.92
N PRO A 135 -0.25 -4.07 9.24
CA PRO A 135 -0.64 -3.64 7.91
C PRO A 135 -1.13 -2.19 7.97
N VAL A 136 -0.76 -1.37 6.98
CA VAL A 136 -1.36 -0.04 6.83
C VAL A 136 -2.87 -0.23 6.58
N GLU A 137 -3.72 0.62 7.13
CA GLU A 137 -5.20 0.49 6.98
C GLU A 137 -5.66 0.60 5.51
N SER A 138 -4.78 1.11 4.63
CA SER A 138 -4.93 1.19 3.18
C SER A 138 -3.98 0.24 2.41
N ALA A 139 -3.37 -0.75 3.07
CA ALA A 139 -2.44 -1.68 2.45
C ALA A 139 -3.16 -2.62 1.45
N PRO A 140 -2.57 -2.90 0.27
CA PRO A 140 -3.14 -3.85 -0.68
C PRO A 140 -3.04 -5.27 -0.12
N ALA A 141 -4.12 -6.07 -0.20
CA ALA A 141 -4.08 -7.48 0.21
C ALA A 141 -3.01 -8.29 -0.56
N GLU A 142 -2.82 -7.95 -1.84
CA GLU A 142 -1.75 -8.46 -2.69
C GLU A 142 -0.36 -8.23 -2.06
N ALA A 143 -0.09 -7.03 -1.54
CA ALA A 143 1.20 -6.67 -0.95
C ALA A 143 1.54 -7.53 0.29
N THR A 144 0.53 -7.84 1.11
CA THR A 144 0.70 -8.74 2.26
C THR A 144 1.08 -10.16 1.81
N ALA A 145 0.47 -10.67 0.74
CA ALA A 145 0.80 -11.99 0.20
C ALA A 145 2.26 -12.07 -0.32
N PHE A 146 2.78 -11.00 -0.95
CA PHE A 146 4.20 -10.94 -1.33
C PHE A 146 5.13 -10.91 -0.10
N LEU A 147 4.75 -10.21 0.98
CA LEU A 147 5.52 -10.18 2.22
C LEU A 147 5.54 -11.55 2.93
N GLU A 148 4.41 -12.25 3.00
CA GLU A 148 4.32 -13.62 3.54
C GLU A 148 5.15 -14.60 2.71
N MET A 149 5.16 -14.44 1.39
CA MET A 149 5.97 -15.24 0.47
C MET A 149 7.48 -14.96 0.63
N HIS A 150 7.90 -13.70 0.84
CA HIS A 150 9.28 -13.36 1.19
C HIS A 150 9.70 -13.95 2.55
N LEU A 151 8.80 -13.97 3.54
CA LEU A 151 9.03 -14.63 4.83
C LEU A 151 9.23 -16.15 4.66
N GLN A 152 8.49 -16.81 3.77
CA GLN A 152 8.73 -18.24 3.47
C GLN A 152 10.12 -18.51 2.91
N ILE A 153 10.67 -17.60 2.07
CA ILE A 153 12.05 -17.71 1.56
C ILE A 153 13.07 -17.52 2.70
N LEU A 154 12.84 -16.56 3.60
CA LEU A 154 13.72 -16.30 4.75
C LEU A 154 13.70 -17.40 5.81
N CYS A 155 12.61 -18.14 5.93
CA CYS A 155 12.45 -19.26 6.85
C CYS A 155 13.11 -20.57 6.38
N ASP A 156 13.64 -20.63 5.15
CA ASP A 156 14.39 -21.80 4.67
C ASP A 156 15.80 -21.83 5.29
N GLU A 157 15.94 -22.57 6.39
CA GLU A 157 17.23 -22.81 7.04
C GLU A 157 18.25 -23.48 6.08
N SER A 158 17.83 -24.16 5.00
CA SER A 158 18.75 -24.75 4.01
C SER A 158 19.45 -23.69 3.15
N LEU A 159 18.78 -22.56 2.90
CA LEU A 159 19.35 -21.38 2.26
C LEU A 159 20.45 -20.76 3.13
N ILE A 160 20.20 -20.69 4.44
CA ILE A 160 21.17 -20.21 5.43
C ILE A 160 22.35 -21.18 5.54
N THR A 161 22.12 -22.49 5.71
CA THR A 161 23.23 -23.46 5.89
C THR A 161 24.09 -23.57 4.64
N SER A 162 23.49 -23.69 3.44
CA SER A 162 24.29 -23.79 2.19
C SER A 162 25.11 -22.53 1.91
N THR A 163 24.63 -21.36 2.31
CA THR A 163 25.43 -20.12 2.26
C THR A 163 26.53 -20.11 3.33
N GLN A 164 26.29 -20.66 4.54
CA GLN A 164 27.32 -20.85 5.57
C GLN A 164 28.39 -21.88 5.14
N ASP A 165 28.03 -22.91 4.37
CA ASP A 165 28.96 -23.88 3.81
C ASP A 165 29.90 -23.22 2.78
N ILE A 166 29.38 -22.33 1.90
CA ILE A 166 30.20 -21.54 0.96
C ILE A 166 31.26 -20.68 1.71
N ILE A 167 30.89 -20.06 2.84
CA ILE A 167 31.83 -19.33 3.72
C ILE A 167 32.94 -20.28 4.23
N GLY A 168 32.56 -21.48 4.68
CA GLY A 168 33.48 -22.46 5.27
C GLY A 168 34.42 -23.14 4.27
N GLU A 169 33.92 -23.49 3.08
CA GLU A 169 34.68 -24.17 2.02
C GLU A 169 35.59 -23.21 1.26
N ARG A 170 35.04 -22.08 0.80
CA ARG A 170 35.77 -21.13 -0.07
C ARG A 170 36.55 -20.08 0.70
N LEU A 171 36.33 -19.98 2.02
CA LEU A 171 36.98 -19.01 2.91
C LEU A 171 36.81 -17.57 2.42
N VAL A 172 35.56 -17.19 2.18
CA VAL A 172 35.13 -15.84 1.74
C VAL A 172 34.20 -15.20 2.78
N ASN A 173 34.08 -13.87 2.72
CA ASN A 173 33.17 -13.09 3.57
C ASN A 173 31.69 -13.34 3.26
N ALA A 174 30.80 -13.02 4.22
CA ALA A 174 29.38 -13.34 4.15
C ALA A 174 28.65 -12.73 2.93
N GLU A 175 28.96 -11.48 2.58
CA GLU A 175 28.39 -10.76 1.43
C GLU A 175 28.70 -11.46 0.11
N TRP A 176 29.93 -11.95 -0.06
CA TRP A 176 30.34 -12.66 -1.26
C TRP A 176 29.84 -14.10 -1.32
N ALA A 177 29.70 -14.78 -0.17
CA ALA A 177 29.09 -16.10 -0.11
C ALA A 177 27.60 -16.05 -0.52
N LEU A 178 26.89 -15.02 -0.09
CA LEU A 178 25.50 -14.77 -0.45
C LEU A 178 25.34 -14.50 -1.95
N GLU A 179 26.24 -13.69 -2.54
CA GLU A 179 26.24 -13.43 -3.99
C GLU A 179 26.51 -14.70 -4.81
N LEU A 180 27.50 -15.51 -4.40
CA LEU A 180 27.78 -16.81 -5.03
C LEU A 180 26.57 -17.76 -4.97
N LYS A 181 25.76 -17.71 -3.90
CA LYS A 181 24.55 -18.52 -3.77
C LYS A 181 23.41 -17.99 -4.65
N LEU A 182 23.29 -16.67 -4.81
CA LEU A 182 22.31 -16.08 -5.73
C LEU A 182 22.58 -16.45 -7.17
N GLU A 183 23.84 -16.44 -7.60
CA GLU A 183 24.25 -16.84 -8.95
C GLU A 183 24.02 -18.35 -9.21
N GLU A 184 24.25 -19.19 -8.21
CA GLU A 184 23.93 -20.63 -8.26
C GLU A 184 22.43 -20.87 -8.45
N LEU A 185 21.59 -20.14 -7.70
CA LEU A 185 20.13 -20.20 -7.84
C LEU A 185 19.68 -19.66 -9.20
N ARG A 186 20.17 -18.48 -9.63
CA ARG A 186 19.86 -17.88 -10.94
C ARG A 186 20.17 -18.83 -12.08
N LYS A 187 21.34 -19.48 -12.06
CA LYS A 187 21.69 -20.48 -13.07
C LYS A 187 20.71 -21.66 -13.06
N THR A 188 20.40 -22.20 -11.88
CA THR A 188 19.51 -23.36 -11.71
C THR A 188 18.09 -23.06 -12.21
N PHE A 189 17.56 -21.86 -11.95
CA PHE A 189 16.26 -21.43 -12.45
C PHE A 189 16.30 -21.11 -13.97
N SER A 190 17.40 -20.54 -14.48
CA SER A 190 17.56 -20.25 -15.93
C SER A 190 17.66 -21.49 -16.82
N GLU A 191 17.87 -22.69 -16.24
CA GLU A 191 17.79 -23.97 -16.94
C GLU A 191 16.35 -24.50 -17.08
N ILE A 192 15.35 -23.76 -16.57
CA ILE A 192 13.92 -24.08 -16.64
C ILE A 192 13.19 -23.02 -17.47
N ASP A 193 12.62 -23.43 -18.61
CA ASP A 193 11.97 -22.55 -19.59
C ASP A 193 10.50 -22.29 -19.21
N ASP A 194 10.29 -21.57 -18.09
CA ASP A 194 8.98 -21.28 -17.48
C ASP A 194 8.91 -19.83 -16.96
N GLU A 195 7.97 -19.05 -17.48
CA GLU A 195 7.76 -17.62 -17.14
C GLU A 195 7.39 -17.42 -15.66
N TYR A 196 6.67 -18.37 -15.05
CA TYR A 196 6.32 -18.32 -13.61
C TYR A 196 7.56 -18.53 -12.71
N LEU A 197 8.51 -19.36 -13.15
CA LEU A 197 9.76 -19.57 -12.42
C LEU A 197 10.79 -18.45 -12.66
N ALA A 198 10.67 -17.73 -13.78
CA ALA A 198 11.43 -16.49 -14.01
C ALA A 198 11.01 -15.37 -13.02
N GLU A 199 9.71 -15.19 -12.76
CA GLU A 199 9.25 -14.25 -11.72
C GLU A 199 9.71 -14.69 -10.31
N ARG A 200 9.72 -16.02 -10.06
CA ARG A 200 10.12 -16.58 -8.76
C ARG A 200 11.58 -16.31 -8.38
N ILE A 201 12.50 -16.24 -9.34
CA ILE A 201 13.92 -15.92 -9.08
C ILE A 201 14.17 -14.41 -8.87
N ASP A 202 13.26 -13.55 -9.32
CA ASP A 202 13.27 -12.12 -9.00
C ASP A 202 12.79 -11.87 -7.55
N ASP A 203 11.78 -12.60 -7.05
CA ASP A 203 11.39 -12.57 -5.63
C ASP A 203 12.58 -12.92 -4.72
N ILE A 204 13.30 -14.00 -5.07
CA ILE A 204 14.50 -14.46 -4.36
C ILE A 204 15.61 -13.40 -4.45
N SER A 205 15.80 -12.78 -5.62
CA SER A 205 16.78 -11.70 -5.79
C SER A 205 16.47 -10.50 -4.88
N ASP A 206 15.21 -10.07 -4.77
CA ASP A 206 14.82 -8.93 -3.92
C ASP A 206 15.04 -9.23 -2.42
N VAL A 207 14.79 -10.47 -1.97
CA VAL A 207 15.11 -10.92 -0.60
C VAL A 207 16.63 -10.90 -0.34
N PHE A 208 17.43 -11.40 -1.29
CA PHE A 208 18.90 -11.41 -1.18
C PHE A 208 19.47 -9.98 -1.13
N ASP A 209 18.98 -9.08 -1.99
CA ASP A 209 19.41 -7.68 -2.05
C ASP A 209 19.15 -6.97 -0.71
N ARG A 210 18.03 -7.32 -0.04
CA ARG A 210 17.67 -6.85 1.30
C ARG A 210 18.68 -7.30 2.36
N ILE A 211 19.11 -8.56 2.31
CA ILE A 211 20.12 -9.11 3.23
C ILE A 211 21.51 -8.50 2.94
N GLN A 212 21.87 -8.27 1.67
CA GLN A 212 23.13 -7.58 1.29
C GLN A 212 23.20 -6.14 1.84
N ARG A 213 22.09 -5.39 1.83
CA ARG A 213 22.02 -4.04 2.42
C ARG A 213 22.33 -4.09 3.93
N VAL A 214 21.72 -5.02 4.66
CA VAL A 214 21.98 -5.22 6.11
C VAL A 214 23.42 -5.66 6.38
N LEU A 215 23.98 -6.61 5.61
CA LEU A 215 25.36 -7.07 5.80
C LEU A 215 26.40 -5.96 5.55
N THR A 216 26.20 -5.18 4.48
CA THR A 216 27.08 -4.05 4.12
C THR A 216 26.90 -2.83 5.02
N GLY A 217 25.96 -2.85 5.98
CA GLY A 217 25.66 -1.74 6.86
C GLY A 217 25.02 -0.53 6.15
N ARG A 218 24.52 -0.71 4.93
CA ARG A 218 23.72 0.29 4.23
C ARG A 218 22.31 0.32 4.80
N ARG A 219 21.70 1.50 4.77
CA ARG A 219 20.33 1.69 5.22
C ARG A 219 19.31 1.21 4.17
N GLN A 220 18.03 1.24 4.52
CA GLN A 220 16.93 0.91 3.62
C GLN A 220 16.77 2.00 2.55
N LEU A 221 16.19 1.67 1.38
CA LEU A 221 15.84 2.65 0.34
C LEU A 221 14.97 3.81 0.87
N SER A 222 14.15 3.54 1.89
CA SER A 222 13.32 4.50 2.58
C SER A 222 14.07 5.49 3.49
N ASP A 223 15.34 5.22 3.81
CA ASP A 223 16.18 6.10 4.66
C ASP A 223 17.02 7.08 3.84
N ASP A 224 17.26 6.79 2.56
CA ASP A 224 17.90 7.72 1.60
C ASP A 224 16.90 8.77 1.08
N VAL A 225 15.62 8.65 1.43
CA VAL A 225 14.54 9.62 1.14
C VAL A 225 14.51 10.71 2.22
N GLU A 226 15.51 11.61 2.17
CA GLU A 226 15.62 12.78 3.05
C GLU A 226 14.65 13.89 2.62
N LEU A 227 13.43 13.87 3.17
CA LEU A 227 12.40 14.86 2.83
C LEU A 227 12.65 16.22 3.49
N SER A 228 12.91 17.24 2.66
CA SER A 228 12.83 18.65 3.07
C SER A 228 11.37 19.06 3.25
N ILE A 229 10.87 18.91 4.48
CA ILE A 229 9.47 19.17 4.88
C ILE A 229 8.97 20.52 4.33
N GLY A 230 8.09 20.46 3.34
CA GLY A 230 7.55 21.61 2.62
C GLY A 230 6.36 21.19 1.76
N ALA A 231 5.38 22.08 1.58
CA ALA A 231 4.05 21.75 1.05
C ALA A 231 3.98 21.53 -0.49
N ASP A 232 5.05 21.00 -1.08
CA ASP A 232 5.14 20.64 -2.50
C ASP A 232 4.94 19.13 -2.67
N SER A 233 4.00 18.72 -3.52
CA SER A 233 3.81 17.31 -3.92
C SER A 233 5.12 16.66 -4.40
N ILE A 234 5.34 15.39 -4.06
CA ILE A 234 6.55 14.65 -4.43
C ILE A 234 6.27 13.59 -5.50
N VAL A 235 7.18 13.48 -6.48
CA VAL A 235 7.20 12.44 -7.53
C VAL A 235 8.49 11.62 -7.38
N LEU A 236 8.36 10.31 -7.17
CA LEU A 236 9.50 9.43 -6.85
C LEU A 236 10.01 8.80 -8.13
N PHE A 237 11.33 8.85 -8.29
CA PHE A 237 12.05 8.19 -9.36
C PHE A 237 12.89 7.08 -8.74
N ALA A 238 12.65 5.83 -9.13
CA ALA A 238 13.43 4.68 -8.71
C ALA A 238 13.80 3.83 -9.93
N GLU A 239 14.85 3.01 -9.79
CA GLU A 239 15.22 2.03 -10.81
C GLU A 239 14.25 0.84 -10.77
N LYS A 240 14.23 0.13 -9.64
CA LYS A 240 13.23 -0.87 -9.23
C LYS A 240 12.75 -0.53 -7.80
N LEU A 241 11.57 -1.01 -7.41
CA LEU A 241 11.11 -1.09 -6.02
C LEU A 241 10.65 -2.53 -5.74
N SER A 242 10.94 -3.08 -4.56
CA SER A 242 10.34 -4.36 -4.16
C SER A 242 8.92 -4.16 -3.59
N PRO A 243 8.10 -5.23 -3.48
CA PRO A 243 6.83 -5.20 -2.75
C PRO A 243 6.94 -4.60 -1.34
N ALA A 244 8.03 -4.91 -0.63
CA ALA A 244 8.29 -4.39 0.72
C ALA A 244 8.60 -2.89 0.71
N ASP A 245 9.34 -2.39 -0.28
CA ASP A 245 9.64 -0.96 -0.40
C ASP A 245 8.35 -0.16 -0.66
N ILE A 246 7.44 -0.68 -1.48
CA ILE A 246 6.12 -0.06 -1.73
C ILE A 246 5.31 0.08 -0.42
N VAL A 247 5.28 -0.96 0.42
CA VAL A 247 4.58 -0.92 1.72
C VAL A 247 5.24 0.06 2.70
N VAL A 248 6.58 0.10 2.76
CA VAL A 248 7.32 1.04 3.61
C VAL A 248 7.13 2.49 3.14
N LEU A 249 7.15 2.75 1.83
CA LEU A 249 6.89 4.07 1.25
C LEU A 249 5.48 4.55 1.61
N LYS A 250 4.46 3.69 1.49
CA LYS A 250 3.08 4.03 1.90
C LYS A 250 2.99 4.31 3.41
N ARG A 251 3.63 3.47 4.25
CA ARG A 251 3.66 3.66 5.72
C ARG A 251 4.37 4.96 6.14
N ARG A 252 5.38 5.45 5.40
CA ARG A 252 6.13 6.67 5.74
C ARG A 252 5.56 7.96 5.13
N TYR A 253 4.92 7.92 3.96
CA TYR A 253 4.69 9.11 3.12
C TYR A 253 3.24 9.29 2.61
N ASP A 254 2.25 8.71 3.30
CA ASP A 254 0.84 8.59 2.91
C ASP A 254 0.12 9.92 2.52
N GLU A 255 0.59 11.08 3.00
CA GLU A 255 0.01 12.40 2.65
C GLU A 255 0.88 13.27 1.70
N GLU A 256 2.18 12.99 1.55
CA GLU A 256 3.11 13.84 0.77
C GLU A 256 3.36 13.28 -0.64
N PHE A 257 3.18 11.97 -0.83
CA PHE A 257 3.52 11.31 -2.07
C PHE A 257 2.43 11.41 -3.15
N SER A 258 2.81 11.82 -4.37
CA SER A 258 1.86 12.23 -5.42
C SER A 258 2.01 11.51 -6.76
N GLY A 259 3.02 10.66 -6.97
CA GLY A 259 3.12 9.82 -8.18
C GLY A 259 4.48 9.17 -8.40
N LEU A 260 4.50 8.01 -9.06
CA LEU A 260 5.68 7.14 -9.18
C LEU A 260 6.17 7.01 -10.63
N VAL A 261 7.49 6.99 -10.79
CA VAL A 261 8.21 6.69 -12.04
C VAL A 261 9.25 5.61 -11.77
N LEU A 262 9.12 4.46 -12.43
CA LEU A 262 10.12 3.40 -12.43
C LEU A 262 10.87 3.36 -13.77
N GLU A 263 12.20 3.19 -13.72
CA GLU A 263 13.02 3.03 -14.93
C GLU A 263 12.98 1.59 -15.46
N ALA A 264 12.97 0.60 -14.57
CA ALA A 264 12.78 -0.81 -14.88
C ALA A 264 11.27 -1.20 -14.95
N ASP A 265 11.06 -2.52 -15.02
CA ASP A 265 9.79 -3.24 -15.05
C ASP A 265 8.88 -3.07 -16.28
N SER A 266 8.30 -4.19 -16.67
CA SER A 266 7.19 -4.27 -17.63
C SER A 266 5.88 -3.79 -16.98
N ALA A 267 4.87 -3.53 -17.80
CA ALA A 267 3.52 -3.24 -17.29
C ALA A 267 2.80 -4.47 -16.69
N THR A 268 3.46 -5.64 -16.62
CA THR A 268 2.92 -6.89 -16.06
C THR A 268 3.55 -7.29 -14.73
N SER A 269 4.68 -6.68 -14.32
CA SER A 269 5.41 -7.13 -13.12
C SER A 269 4.59 -7.02 -11.83
N HIS A 270 4.99 -7.79 -10.81
CA HIS A 270 4.46 -7.66 -9.45
C HIS A 270 4.57 -6.23 -8.91
N THR A 271 5.65 -5.51 -9.22
CA THR A 271 5.80 -4.09 -8.87
C THR A 271 4.75 -3.21 -9.56
N ALA A 272 4.43 -3.46 -10.83
CA ALA A 272 3.41 -2.71 -11.56
C ALA A 272 1.99 -3.00 -11.01
N ILE A 273 1.69 -4.26 -10.68
CA ILE A 273 0.43 -4.65 -10.04
C ILE A 273 0.27 -3.93 -8.69
N LEU A 274 1.29 -3.99 -7.83
CA LEU A 274 1.28 -3.32 -6.54
C LEU A 274 1.26 -1.79 -6.65
N ALA A 275 2.03 -1.20 -7.55
CA ALA A 275 2.02 0.26 -7.75
C ALA A 275 0.65 0.78 -8.21
N ARG A 276 -0.13 -0.01 -8.97
CA ARG A 276 -1.51 0.32 -9.33
C ARG A 276 -2.42 0.47 -8.11
N SER A 277 -2.19 -0.31 -7.05
CA SER A 277 -2.98 -0.28 -5.80
C SER A 277 -2.59 0.86 -4.83
N LEU A 278 -1.67 1.75 -5.23
CA LEU A 278 -1.39 3.01 -4.53
C LEU A 278 -2.38 4.13 -4.85
N GLU A 279 -3.24 3.98 -5.87
CA GLU A 279 -4.18 5.00 -6.40
C GLU A 279 -3.57 6.34 -6.88
N ILE A 280 -2.24 6.44 -6.92
CA ILE A 280 -1.50 7.59 -7.46
C ILE A 280 -1.16 7.37 -8.95
N PRO A 281 -0.85 8.42 -9.73
CA PRO A 281 -0.30 8.28 -11.09
C PRO A 281 0.99 7.44 -11.10
N VAL A 282 1.08 6.42 -11.96
CA VAL A 282 2.26 5.54 -12.08
C VAL A 282 2.68 5.33 -13.54
N ILE A 283 3.97 5.50 -13.81
CA ILE A 283 4.66 5.09 -15.04
C ILE A 283 5.79 4.10 -14.71
N VAL A 284 5.97 3.07 -15.54
CA VAL A 284 7.10 2.12 -15.50
C VAL A 284 7.84 2.07 -16.84
N GLY A 285 9.02 1.47 -16.90
CA GLY A 285 9.83 1.41 -18.13
C GLY A 285 10.27 2.79 -18.64
N ALA A 286 10.47 3.76 -17.74
CA ALA A 286 10.90 5.13 -18.07
C ALA A 286 12.43 5.19 -18.32
N THR A 287 12.91 4.50 -19.35
CA THR A 287 14.34 4.30 -19.61
C THR A 287 15.13 5.61 -19.66
N GLY A 288 16.23 5.67 -18.89
CA GLY A 288 17.10 6.83 -18.73
C GLY A 288 16.59 7.90 -17.76
N ALA A 289 15.47 7.70 -17.04
CA ALA A 289 14.93 8.69 -16.12
C ALA A 289 15.88 9.01 -14.95
N MET A 290 16.47 7.99 -14.31
CA MET A 290 17.41 8.14 -13.18
C MET A 290 18.71 8.86 -13.57
N GLN A 291 19.02 8.91 -14.86
CA GLN A 291 20.19 9.60 -15.43
C GLN A 291 19.90 11.07 -15.79
N GLN A 292 18.63 11.44 -15.94
CA GLN A 292 18.18 12.78 -16.35
C GLN A 292 17.56 13.58 -15.19
N VAL A 293 17.10 12.89 -14.14
CA VAL A 293 16.48 13.50 -12.96
C VAL A 293 17.48 13.63 -11.82
N GLU A 294 17.42 14.76 -11.11
CA GLU A 294 18.02 14.95 -9.79
C GLU A 294 16.92 15.36 -8.80
N THR A 295 17.18 15.17 -7.51
CA THR A 295 16.25 15.58 -6.43
C THR A 295 15.98 17.09 -6.49
N ASP A 296 14.78 17.50 -6.07
CA ASP A 296 14.20 18.85 -6.18
C ASP A 296 13.93 19.36 -7.61
N ASN A 297 14.25 18.60 -8.68
CA ASN A 297 13.86 18.99 -10.04
C ASN A 297 12.32 19.11 -10.15
N PRO A 298 11.76 20.19 -10.73
CA PRO A 298 10.33 20.31 -10.96
C PRO A 298 9.88 19.34 -12.07
N VAL A 299 8.83 18.56 -11.79
CA VAL A 299 8.32 17.49 -12.65
C VAL A 299 6.81 17.63 -12.87
N LEU A 300 6.41 17.37 -14.11
CA LEU A 300 5.04 17.08 -14.51
C LEU A 300 4.96 15.61 -14.94
N LEU A 301 4.20 14.81 -14.20
CA LEU A 301 3.93 13.40 -14.48
C LEU A 301 2.52 13.28 -15.07
N ASP A 302 2.39 13.00 -16.37
CA ASP A 302 1.13 12.65 -17.01
C ASP A 302 1.10 11.14 -17.30
N ALA A 303 0.82 10.37 -16.25
CA ALA A 303 0.62 8.94 -16.36
C ALA A 303 -0.56 8.57 -17.27
N THR A 304 -1.55 9.45 -17.46
CA THR A 304 -2.66 9.22 -18.40
C THR A 304 -2.14 8.98 -19.83
N ASN A 305 -1.14 9.77 -20.25
CA ASN A 305 -0.51 9.71 -21.57
C ASN A 305 0.84 8.98 -21.60
N GLY A 306 1.37 8.50 -20.47
CA GLY A 306 2.67 7.83 -20.38
C GLY A 306 3.87 8.78 -20.54
N LEU A 307 3.74 10.03 -20.08
CA LEU A 307 4.75 11.08 -20.23
C LEU A 307 5.25 11.60 -18.88
N VAL A 308 6.56 11.79 -18.76
CA VAL A 308 7.20 12.49 -17.65
C VAL A 308 7.97 13.68 -18.22
N THR A 309 7.57 14.91 -17.87
CA THR A 309 8.27 16.13 -18.30
C THR A 309 9.05 16.70 -17.12
N LEU A 310 10.38 16.63 -17.21
CA LEU A 310 11.32 17.35 -16.35
C LEU A 310 11.40 18.81 -16.80
N PHE A 311 11.43 19.74 -15.83
CA PHE A 311 11.42 21.19 -16.06
C PHE A 311 10.28 21.68 -16.98
N PRO A 312 9.01 21.39 -16.64
CA PRO A 312 7.86 21.76 -17.46
C PRO A 312 7.69 23.28 -17.60
N ASP A 313 7.41 23.74 -18.82
CA ASP A 313 7.13 25.14 -19.10
C ASP A 313 5.91 25.67 -18.33
N LYS A 314 5.94 26.96 -17.98
CA LYS A 314 4.88 27.61 -17.19
C LYS A 314 3.48 27.43 -17.77
N GLU A 315 3.34 27.44 -19.10
CA GLU A 315 2.04 27.21 -19.75
C GLU A 315 1.52 25.78 -19.51
N ALA A 316 2.39 24.76 -19.55
CA ALA A 316 2.03 23.38 -19.23
C ALA A 316 1.64 23.24 -17.76
N VAL A 317 2.43 23.84 -16.85
CA VAL A 317 2.16 23.90 -15.41
C VAL A 317 0.81 24.58 -15.11
N GLU A 318 0.51 25.71 -15.72
CA GLU A 318 -0.75 26.44 -15.51
C GLU A 318 -1.96 25.68 -16.07
N LYS A 319 -1.83 25.08 -17.26
CA LYS A 319 -2.88 24.29 -17.93
C LYS A 319 -3.22 23.01 -17.15
N VAL A 320 -2.20 22.27 -16.72
CA VAL A 320 -2.38 21.08 -15.86
C VAL A 320 -2.88 21.48 -14.48
N GLY A 321 -2.31 22.52 -13.87
CA GLY A 321 -2.77 23.03 -12.58
C GLY A 321 -4.22 23.51 -12.60
N ALA A 322 -4.70 24.08 -13.71
CA ALA A 322 -6.10 24.42 -13.88
C ALA A 322 -6.99 23.17 -13.91
N ARG A 323 -6.61 22.15 -14.69
CA ARG A 323 -7.30 20.86 -14.74
C ARG A 323 -7.36 20.19 -13.35
N LEU A 324 -6.24 20.09 -12.64
CA LEU A 324 -6.18 19.50 -11.29
C LEU A 324 -7.02 20.30 -10.28
N ARG A 325 -7.07 21.64 -10.39
CA ARG A 325 -7.96 22.47 -9.56
C ARG A 325 -9.44 22.19 -9.83
N ASP A 326 -9.86 22.08 -11.09
CA ASP A 326 -11.25 21.76 -11.44
C ASP A 326 -11.62 20.30 -11.15
N GLU A 327 -10.70 19.34 -11.27
CA GLU A 327 -10.88 17.95 -10.81
C GLU A 327 -11.01 17.88 -9.28
N LYS A 328 -10.14 18.56 -8.52
CA LYS A 328 -10.22 18.65 -7.03
C LYS A 328 -11.51 19.34 -6.58
N LYS A 329 -11.94 20.40 -7.26
CA LYS A 329 -13.21 21.12 -7.05
C LYS A 329 -14.42 20.25 -7.39
N THR A 330 -14.33 19.42 -8.44
CA THR A 330 -15.38 18.46 -8.82
C THR A 330 -15.48 17.32 -7.81
N ARG A 331 -14.37 16.68 -7.42
CA ARG A 331 -14.33 15.66 -6.33
C ARG A 331 -14.87 16.26 -5.01
N SER A 332 -14.57 17.53 -4.72
CA SER A 332 -15.11 18.26 -3.56
C SER A 332 -16.60 18.60 -3.67
N ARG A 333 -17.14 18.79 -4.88
CA ARG A 333 -18.58 18.97 -5.13
C ARG A 333 -19.31 17.63 -4.98
N LEU A 334 -18.76 16.55 -5.54
CA LEU A 334 -19.31 15.20 -5.43
C LEU A 334 -19.32 14.71 -3.97
N LYS A 335 -18.26 14.96 -3.19
CA LYS A 335 -18.22 14.66 -1.74
C LYS A 335 -19.37 15.30 -0.95
N LYS A 336 -20.00 16.38 -1.44
CA LYS A 336 -21.18 17.00 -0.80
C LYS A 336 -22.49 16.29 -1.15
N LEU A 337 -22.55 15.58 -2.28
CA LEU A 337 -23.73 14.81 -2.70
C LEU A 337 -23.89 13.49 -1.95
N ARG A 338 -22.84 13.04 -1.25
CA ARG A 338 -22.72 11.80 -0.45
C ARG A 338 -23.87 11.52 0.55
N LEU A 339 -24.62 12.55 0.95
CA LEU A 339 -25.76 12.47 1.86
C LEU A 339 -27.02 13.16 1.29
N THR A 340 -27.04 13.40 -0.03
CA THR A 340 -28.18 13.98 -0.75
C THR A 340 -29.05 12.84 -1.31
N GLU A 341 -30.37 13.03 -1.36
CA GLU A 341 -31.28 12.04 -1.92
C GLU A 341 -31.05 11.84 -3.43
N SER A 342 -30.97 10.59 -3.86
CA SER A 342 -30.80 10.18 -5.25
C SER A 342 -32.10 10.35 -6.04
N LYS A 343 -32.33 11.56 -6.58
CA LYS A 343 -33.54 11.93 -7.35
C LYS A 343 -33.19 12.61 -8.68
N THR A 344 -33.98 12.34 -9.70
CA THR A 344 -33.91 13.02 -11.01
C THR A 344 -34.47 14.45 -10.94
N LEU A 345 -34.25 15.25 -11.98
CA LEU A 345 -34.73 16.64 -12.05
C LEU A 345 -36.27 16.75 -12.07
N ASP A 346 -36.95 15.71 -12.54
CA ASP A 346 -38.41 15.53 -12.52
C ASP A 346 -38.93 14.79 -11.28
N GLY A 347 -38.04 14.46 -10.32
CA GLY A 347 -38.40 13.98 -8.99
C GLY A 347 -38.50 12.46 -8.82
N VAL A 348 -38.14 11.67 -9.83
CA VAL A 348 -38.10 10.20 -9.73
C VAL A 348 -36.95 9.79 -8.82
N ALA A 349 -37.24 9.00 -7.78
CA ALA A 349 -36.22 8.44 -6.90
C ALA A 349 -35.54 7.22 -7.54
N VAL A 350 -34.22 7.13 -7.40
CA VAL A 350 -33.39 6.05 -7.97
C VAL A 350 -32.36 5.63 -6.93
N HIS A 351 -32.46 4.39 -6.42
CA HIS A 351 -31.54 3.95 -5.37
C HIS A 351 -30.12 3.69 -5.89
N LEU A 352 -29.13 4.34 -5.30
CA LEU A 352 -27.71 4.15 -5.61
C LEU A 352 -27.07 3.14 -4.65
N PHE A 353 -27.06 1.87 -5.07
CA PHE A 353 -26.39 0.79 -4.35
C PHE A 353 -24.97 0.54 -4.85
N SER A 354 -24.09 0.04 -3.98
CA SER A 354 -22.74 -0.39 -4.36
C SER A 354 -22.69 -1.84 -4.83
N ASN A 355 -21.71 -2.14 -5.69
CA ASN A 355 -21.31 -3.49 -6.04
C ASN A 355 -19.96 -3.77 -5.38
N VAL A 356 -19.85 -4.88 -4.64
CA VAL A 356 -18.69 -5.22 -3.80
C VAL A 356 -18.27 -6.68 -4.02
N ALA A 357 -16.99 -6.97 -3.81
CA ALA A 357 -16.38 -8.29 -4.03
C ALA A 357 -15.60 -8.80 -2.80
N LEU A 358 -15.08 -7.90 -1.97
CA LEU A 358 -14.48 -8.23 -0.67
C LEU A 358 -15.39 -7.76 0.47
N PRO A 359 -15.35 -8.41 1.65
CA PRO A 359 -16.06 -7.92 2.84
C PRO A 359 -15.66 -6.49 3.26
N GLU A 360 -14.41 -6.11 2.99
CA GLU A 360 -13.80 -4.84 3.38
C GLU A 360 -14.43 -3.67 2.61
N ASP A 361 -14.70 -3.84 1.31
CA ASP A 361 -15.39 -2.89 0.41
C ASP A 361 -16.72 -2.36 0.99
N ALA A 362 -17.38 -3.12 1.88
CA ALA A 362 -18.64 -2.73 2.49
C ALA A 362 -18.50 -1.45 3.35
N ASN A 363 -17.32 -1.21 3.94
CA ASN A 363 -17.05 0.01 4.70
C ASN A 363 -16.87 1.21 3.76
N ASP A 364 -16.17 1.03 2.63
CA ASP A 364 -16.04 2.05 1.60
C ASP A 364 -17.36 2.39 0.93
N ALA A 365 -18.24 1.39 0.73
CA ALA A 365 -19.60 1.63 0.25
C ALA A 365 -20.41 2.49 1.25
N VAL A 366 -20.28 2.27 2.56
CA VAL A 366 -20.88 3.15 3.59
C VAL A 366 -20.25 4.55 3.55
N TYR A 367 -18.93 4.66 3.44
CA TYR A 367 -18.21 5.92 3.38
C TYR A 367 -18.50 6.71 2.08
N ALA A 368 -18.73 6.03 0.96
CA ALA A 368 -19.16 6.63 -0.31
C ALA A 368 -20.63 7.10 -0.28
N GLY A 369 -21.40 6.72 0.75
CA GLY A 369 -22.79 7.12 0.94
C GLY A 369 -23.83 6.20 0.30
N ALA A 370 -23.43 5.03 -0.23
CA ALA A 370 -24.32 4.12 -0.94
C ALA A 370 -25.55 3.75 -0.11
N GLU A 371 -26.72 3.67 -0.75
CA GLU A 371 -28.01 3.38 -0.11
C GLU A 371 -28.15 1.91 0.33
N GLY A 372 -27.18 1.07 -0.02
CA GLY A 372 -27.11 -0.36 0.26
C GLY A 372 -26.12 -1.07 -0.68
N ILE A 373 -26.14 -2.39 -0.68
CA ILE A 373 -25.36 -3.25 -1.57
C ILE A 373 -26.30 -3.93 -2.56
N GLY A 374 -26.11 -3.62 -3.84
CA GLY A 374 -26.90 -4.14 -4.96
C GLY A 374 -26.35 -5.48 -5.48
N LEU A 375 -25.08 -5.75 -5.19
CA LEU A 375 -24.41 -7.01 -5.49
C LEU A 375 -23.19 -7.21 -4.57
N PHE A 376 -23.20 -8.25 -3.73
CA PHE A 376 -21.99 -8.85 -3.19
C PHE A 376 -21.65 -10.12 -3.99
N ARG A 377 -20.43 -10.15 -4.53
CA ARG A 377 -19.87 -11.27 -5.29
C ARG A 377 -19.19 -12.26 -4.34
N SER A 378 -19.83 -13.41 -4.11
CA SER A 378 -19.33 -14.40 -3.14
C SER A 378 -18.15 -15.24 -3.64
N GLU A 379 -17.75 -15.12 -4.91
CA GLU A 379 -16.72 -15.98 -5.53
C GLU A 379 -15.35 -15.88 -4.85
N PHE A 380 -15.02 -14.73 -4.23
CA PHE A 380 -13.78 -14.56 -3.45
C PHE A 380 -13.58 -15.64 -2.38
N LEU A 381 -14.66 -16.14 -1.76
CA LEU A 381 -14.58 -17.16 -0.72
C LEU A 381 -14.11 -18.53 -1.24
N PHE A 382 -14.14 -18.74 -2.55
CA PHE A 382 -13.89 -20.02 -3.22
C PHE A 382 -12.70 -20.00 -4.19
N MET A 383 -12.13 -18.82 -4.48
CA MET A 383 -10.94 -18.67 -5.32
C MET A 383 -9.65 -18.75 -4.47
N ASN A 384 -8.54 -19.17 -5.09
CA ASN A 384 -7.19 -19.15 -4.52
C ASN A 384 -7.03 -19.87 -3.16
N ARG A 385 -7.81 -20.93 -2.92
CA ARG A 385 -7.79 -21.74 -1.68
C ARG A 385 -7.62 -23.23 -2.00
N LYS A 386 -6.91 -23.93 -1.11
CA LYS A 386 -6.66 -25.39 -1.23
C LYS A 386 -7.86 -26.26 -0.82
N THR A 387 -8.82 -25.70 -0.09
CA THR A 387 -10.04 -26.35 0.40
C THR A 387 -11.21 -25.39 0.36
N LEU A 388 -12.43 -25.95 0.21
CA LEU A 388 -13.67 -25.18 0.16
C LEU A 388 -13.96 -24.43 1.48
N PRO A 389 -14.61 -23.25 1.45
CA PRO A 389 -14.95 -22.49 2.64
C PRO A 389 -16.12 -23.14 3.41
N THR A 390 -15.89 -23.37 4.71
CA THR A 390 -16.88 -23.93 5.63
C THR A 390 -18.10 -23.00 5.81
N GLU A 391 -19.21 -23.55 6.31
CA GLU A 391 -20.42 -22.76 6.57
C GLU A 391 -20.14 -21.58 7.53
N GLU A 392 -19.40 -21.84 8.62
CA GLU A 392 -18.98 -20.84 9.61
C GLU A 392 -18.13 -19.70 9.00
N GLU A 393 -17.18 -20.01 8.10
CA GLU A 393 -16.39 -18.99 7.39
C GLU A 393 -17.28 -18.13 6.49
N GLN A 394 -18.16 -18.76 5.71
CA GLN A 394 -19.11 -18.06 4.85
C GLN A 394 -20.06 -17.18 5.67
N VAL A 395 -20.56 -17.67 6.82
CA VAL A 395 -21.41 -16.91 7.75
C VAL A 395 -20.72 -15.64 8.24
N GLU A 396 -19.45 -15.70 8.69
CA GLU A 396 -18.77 -14.49 9.16
C GLU A 396 -18.42 -13.54 8.01
N ALA A 397 -18.06 -14.06 6.82
CA ALA A 397 -17.85 -13.22 5.64
C ALA A 397 -19.12 -12.43 5.25
N TYR A 398 -20.28 -13.10 5.12
CA TYR A 398 -21.54 -12.41 4.83
C TYR A 398 -21.94 -11.46 5.97
N ARG A 399 -21.66 -11.78 7.24
CA ARG A 399 -21.88 -10.87 8.37
C ARG A 399 -20.99 -9.63 8.32
N ARG A 400 -19.74 -9.73 7.88
CA ARG A 400 -18.85 -8.56 7.66
C ARG A 400 -19.39 -7.62 6.57
N VAL A 401 -20.03 -8.15 5.54
CA VAL A 401 -20.72 -7.36 4.49
C VAL A 401 -22.00 -6.69 5.01
N ILE A 402 -22.80 -7.41 5.82
CA ILE A 402 -24.11 -6.93 6.33
C ILE A 402 -23.94 -5.90 7.46
N ARG A 403 -23.03 -6.14 8.40
CA ARG A 403 -22.89 -5.39 9.67
C ARG A 403 -22.67 -3.87 9.48
N PRO A 404 -21.87 -3.38 8.50
CA PRO A 404 -21.73 -1.94 8.21
C PRO A 404 -23.01 -1.28 7.67
N MET A 405 -23.80 -2.03 6.89
CA MET A 405 -25.00 -1.53 6.20
C MET A 405 -26.21 -1.34 7.13
N LYS A 406 -26.25 -2.05 8.26
CA LYS A 406 -27.27 -1.94 9.32
C LYS A 406 -28.69 -2.24 8.80
N ASN A 407 -29.45 -1.19 8.48
CA ASN A 407 -30.84 -1.27 8.00
C ASN A 407 -30.95 -1.05 6.48
N LYS A 408 -29.82 -0.89 5.77
CA LYS A 408 -29.77 -0.77 4.32
C LYS A 408 -29.79 -2.17 3.66
N PRO A 409 -30.37 -2.31 2.46
CA PRO A 409 -30.40 -3.58 1.75
C PRO A 409 -29.01 -4.12 1.42
N VAL A 410 -28.86 -5.44 1.49
CA VAL A 410 -27.65 -6.16 1.08
C VAL A 410 -28.00 -7.36 0.22
N THR A 411 -27.61 -7.31 -1.05
CA THR A 411 -27.91 -8.36 -2.04
C THR A 411 -26.71 -9.30 -2.20
N LEU A 412 -26.75 -10.43 -1.50
CA LEU A 412 -25.76 -11.49 -1.59
C LEU A 412 -26.02 -12.33 -2.85
N ARG A 413 -25.04 -12.47 -3.75
CA ARG A 413 -25.15 -13.37 -4.90
C ARG A 413 -24.58 -14.74 -4.54
N THR A 414 -25.31 -15.82 -4.83
CA THR A 414 -24.75 -17.18 -4.77
C THR A 414 -23.63 -17.34 -5.80
N MET A 415 -22.73 -18.27 -5.55
CA MET A 415 -21.46 -18.40 -6.26
C MET A 415 -21.65 -18.63 -7.78
N ASP A 416 -20.98 -17.81 -8.58
CA ASP A 416 -21.00 -17.86 -10.04
C ASP A 416 -19.65 -18.38 -10.61
N LEU A 417 -19.34 -19.65 -10.32
CA LEU A 417 -18.15 -20.32 -10.85
C LEU A 417 -18.44 -21.11 -12.14
N GLY A 418 -17.34 -21.43 -12.82
CA GLY A 418 -17.18 -22.35 -13.96
C GLY A 418 -15.69 -22.67 -14.14
N ASP A 419 -15.34 -23.62 -15.00
CA ASP A 419 -14.01 -24.24 -15.09
C ASP A 419 -12.82 -23.27 -15.06
N ASP A 420 -12.88 -22.16 -15.81
CA ASP A 420 -11.84 -21.11 -15.89
C ASP A 420 -11.36 -20.56 -14.53
N LYS A 421 -12.08 -20.85 -13.44
CA LYS A 421 -11.80 -20.38 -12.07
C LYS A 421 -11.64 -21.49 -11.02
N MET A 422 -11.73 -22.75 -11.40
CA MET A 422 -11.53 -23.90 -10.49
C MET A 422 -10.20 -24.62 -10.69
N LEU A 423 -9.52 -24.36 -11.82
CA LEU A 423 -8.41 -25.18 -12.32
C LEU A 423 -7.04 -24.97 -11.63
N GLU A 424 -6.88 -24.02 -10.70
CA GLU A 424 -5.59 -23.75 -10.05
C GLU A 424 -5.36 -24.48 -8.71
N ALA A 425 -6.38 -25.12 -8.10
CA ALA A 425 -6.20 -25.83 -6.84
C ALA A 425 -7.16 -27.02 -6.63
N THR A 426 -6.66 -28.25 -6.85
CA THR A 426 -6.96 -29.49 -6.09
C THR A 426 -8.42 -29.90 -5.83
N ALA A 427 -9.40 -29.32 -6.51
CA ALA A 427 -10.82 -29.68 -6.36
C ALA A 427 -11.15 -31.13 -6.81
N SER A 428 -10.30 -31.76 -7.62
CA SER A 428 -10.52 -33.12 -8.13
C SER A 428 -10.56 -34.19 -7.05
N GLU A 429 -9.84 -34.04 -5.93
CA GLU A 429 -9.88 -35.01 -4.82
C GLU A 429 -11.09 -34.81 -3.90
N ASP A 430 -11.43 -33.56 -3.54
CA ASP A 430 -12.58 -33.24 -2.68
C ASP A 430 -13.95 -33.47 -3.36
N PHE A 431 -14.04 -33.25 -4.68
CA PHE A 431 -15.30 -33.41 -5.42
C PHE A 431 -15.47 -34.81 -6.04
N ASN A 432 -14.41 -35.61 -6.16
CA ASN A 432 -14.44 -36.97 -6.73
C ASN A 432 -15.07 -37.03 -8.14
N LEU A 433 -14.80 -36.01 -8.97
CA LEU A 433 -15.37 -35.84 -10.30
C LEU A 433 -14.89 -36.94 -11.27
N SER A 434 -15.80 -37.45 -12.10
CA SER A 434 -15.40 -38.28 -13.23
C SER A 434 -15.00 -37.44 -14.45
N VAL A 435 -14.15 -38.01 -15.31
CA VAL A 435 -13.74 -37.39 -16.59
C VAL A 435 -14.93 -37.07 -17.51
N ALA A 436 -16.08 -37.73 -17.32
CA ALA A 436 -17.31 -37.42 -18.03
C ALA A 436 -18.03 -36.17 -17.49
N GLU A 437 -17.84 -35.83 -16.22
CA GLU A 437 -18.38 -34.63 -15.58
C GLU A 437 -17.50 -33.40 -15.86
N GLU A 438 -16.17 -33.55 -15.88
CA GLU A 438 -15.24 -32.55 -16.41
C GLU A 438 -15.64 -32.13 -17.84
N HIS A 439 -15.88 -33.11 -18.72
CA HIS A 439 -16.36 -32.86 -20.09
C HIS A 439 -17.77 -32.24 -20.16
N ALA A 440 -18.60 -32.37 -19.13
CA ALA A 440 -19.94 -31.80 -19.07
C ALA A 440 -19.98 -30.39 -18.43
N LEU A 441 -18.99 -30.07 -17.59
CA LEU A 441 -18.74 -28.73 -17.05
C LEU A 441 -18.20 -27.80 -18.15
N SER A 442 -17.24 -28.31 -18.94
CA SER A 442 -16.67 -27.65 -20.13
C SER A 442 -17.72 -27.20 -21.15
N LEU A 443 -18.87 -27.89 -21.19
CA LEU A 443 -20.01 -27.57 -22.06
C LEU A 443 -20.99 -26.54 -21.48
N GLY A 444 -20.64 -25.84 -20.39
CA GLY A 444 -21.26 -24.56 -20.01
C GLY A 444 -22.12 -24.53 -18.74
N LYS A 445 -21.98 -25.51 -17.83
CA LYS A 445 -22.68 -25.46 -16.53
C LYS A 445 -22.03 -24.46 -15.58
N ARG A 446 -22.59 -23.24 -15.49
CA ARG A 446 -22.17 -22.19 -14.53
C ARG A 446 -23.31 -21.80 -13.58
N GLY A 447 -22.98 -21.14 -12.47
CA GLY A 447 -23.96 -20.66 -11.50
C GLY A 447 -24.86 -21.78 -10.97
N LEU A 448 -26.19 -21.62 -11.06
CA LEU A 448 -27.10 -22.64 -10.52
C LEU A 448 -27.02 -23.99 -11.26
N GLY A 449 -26.58 -24.02 -12.52
CA GLY A 449 -26.36 -25.27 -13.27
C GLY A 449 -25.23 -26.14 -12.68
N PHE A 450 -24.28 -25.53 -11.95
CA PHE A 450 -23.26 -26.23 -11.17
C PHE A 450 -23.82 -26.71 -9.82
N PHE A 451 -24.65 -25.89 -9.16
CA PHE A 451 -25.31 -26.26 -7.92
C PHE A 451 -26.32 -27.41 -8.08
N GLN A 452 -26.87 -27.63 -9.27
CA GLN A 452 -27.68 -28.81 -9.57
C GLN A 452 -26.88 -30.11 -9.64
N THR A 453 -25.57 -30.07 -9.97
CA THR A 453 -24.69 -31.25 -9.87
C THR A 453 -24.05 -31.39 -8.49
N HIS A 454 -23.87 -30.28 -7.75
CA HIS A 454 -23.27 -30.27 -6.40
C HIS A 454 -24.18 -29.61 -5.34
N PRO A 455 -25.30 -30.25 -4.94
CA PRO A 455 -26.33 -29.59 -4.16
C PRO A 455 -25.95 -29.34 -2.68
N GLU A 456 -25.03 -30.14 -2.12
CA GLU A 456 -24.47 -29.95 -0.77
C GLU A 456 -23.81 -28.56 -0.61
N LEU A 457 -23.15 -28.07 -1.68
CA LEU A 457 -22.51 -26.76 -1.69
C LEU A 457 -23.54 -25.64 -1.76
N PHE A 458 -24.65 -25.87 -2.47
CA PHE A 458 -25.77 -24.93 -2.51
C PHE A 458 -26.39 -24.77 -1.12
N ASP A 459 -26.70 -25.88 -0.46
CA ASP A 459 -27.29 -25.85 0.89
C ASP A 459 -26.35 -25.23 1.91
N THR A 460 -25.04 -25.51 1.81
CA THR A 460 -24.02 -24.92 2.68
C THR A 460 -23.93 -23.40 2.50
N GLN A 461 -23.87 -22.92 1.25
CA GLN A 461 -23.88 -21.48 0.98
C GLN A 461 -25.20 -20.82 1.39
N LEU A 462 -26.34 -21.48 1.12
CA LEU A 462 -27.67 -20.97 1.40
C LEU A 462 -27.95 -20.88 2.91
N ARG A 463 -27.62 -21.92 3.69
CA ARG A 463 -27.63 -21.86 5.16
C ARG A 463 -26.72 -20.74 5.67
N ALA A 464 -25.51 -20.60 5.11
CA ALA A 464 -24.61 -19.53 5.53
C ALA A 464 -25.20 -18.12 5.27
N MET A 465 -25.82 -17.89 4.12
CA MET A 465 -26.51 -16.63 3.81
C MET A 465 -27.69 -16.39 4.76
N LEU A 466 -28.54 -17.40 5.01
CA LEU A 466 -29.69 -17.29 5.92
C LEU A 466 -29.26 -17.05 7.37
N ARG A 467 -28.22 -17.75 7.86
CA ARG A 467 -27.61 -17.56 9.20
C ARG A 467 -26.89 -16.22 9.37
N ALA A 468 -26.51 -15.56 8.27
CA ALA A 468 -25.95 -14.21 8.26
C ALA A 468 -27.03 -13.11 8.15
N ALA A 469 -28.12 -13.38 7.44
CA ALA A 469 -29.24 -12.47 7.18
C ALA A 469 -30.08 -12.08 8.41
N VAL A 470 -30.04 -12.86 9.49
CA VAL A 470 -30.91 -12.73 10.67
C VAL A 470 -30.91 -11.29 11.22
N GLY A 471 -32.05 -10.60 11.06
CA GLY A 471 -32.24 -9.23 11.55
C GLY A 471 -31.85 -8.10 10.57
N SER A 472 -31.64 -8.39 9.27
CA SER A 472 -31.25 -7.41 8.25
C SER A 472 -32.12 -7.48 6.98
N ASP A 473 -32.12 -6.44 6.13
CA ASP A 473 -32.66 -6.48 4.76
C ASP A 473 -31.65 -7.17 3.83
N ALA A 474 -31.43 -8.47 4.05
CA ALA A 474 -30.61 -9.29 3.19
C ALA A 474 -31.46 -9.94 2.08
N ARG A 475 -30.90 -9.98 0.87
CA ARG A 475 -31.55 -10.49 -0.35
C ARG A 475 -30.61 -11.48 -1.01
N ILE A 476 -31.14 -12.59 -1.53
CA ILE A 476 -30.34 -13.61 -2.22
C ILE A 476 -30.58 -13.48 -3.73
N LEU A 477 -29.50 -13.35 -4.50
CA LEU A 477 -29.51 -13.27 -5.95
C LEU A 477 -28.89 -14.55 -6.54
N LEU A 478 -29.61 -15.20 -7.44
CA LEU A 478 -29.13 -16.39 -8.14
C LEU A 478 -28.53 -15.98 -9.51
N PRO A 479 -27.27 -16.33 -9.81
CA PRO A 479 -26.68 -16.08 -11.12
C PRO A 479 -27.18 -17.08 -12.17
N MET A 480 -27.10 -16.67 -13.44
CA MET A 480 -27.21 -17.56 -14.61
C MET A 480 -28.49 -18.41 -14.69
N ILE A 481 -29.63 -17.91 -14.22
CA ILE A 481 -30.94 -18.57 -14.41
C ILE A 481 -31.35 -18.49 -15.89
N VAL A 482 -31.53 -19.65 -16.52
CA VAL A 482 -31.95 -19.86 -17.91
C VAL A 482 -33.36 -20.44 -18.00
N HIS A 483 -33.79 -21.26 -17.04
CA HIS A 483 -35.08 -21.96 -17.07
C HIS A 483 -35.85 -21.89 -15.73
N PRO A 484 -37.18 -21.73 -15.70
CA PRO A 484 -37.95 -21.59 -14.45
C PRO A 484 -37.75 -22.71 -13.42
N SER A 485 -37.50 -23.95 -13.86
CA SER A 485 -37.23 -25.09 -12.96
C SER A 485 -35.94 -24.96 -12.14
N GLU A 486 -35.03 -24.06 -12.52
CA GLU A 486 -33.84 -23.72 -11.74
C GLU A 486 -34.23 -22.88 -10.53
N LEU A 487 -35.18 -21.94 -10.69
CA LEU A 487 -35.77 -21.21 -9.57
C LEU A 487 -36.55 -22.16 -8.64
N ASP A 488 -37.28 -23.13 -9.19
CA ASP A 488 -37.95 -24.17 -8.39
C ASP A 488 -36.95 -25.01 -7.58
N PHE A 489 -35.80 -25.39 -8.15
CA PHE A 489 -34.74 -26.11 -7.43
C PHE A 489 -34.21 -25.29 -6.23
N ALA A 490 -33.88 -24.02 -6.45
CA ALA A 490 -33.37 -23.14 -5.39
C ALA A 490 -34.42 -22.88 -4.31
N HIS A 491 -35.67 -22.60 -4.72
CA HIS A 491 -36.78 -22.30 -3.83
C HIS A 491 -37.16 -23.51 -2.97
N ASN A 492 -37.24 -24.73 -3.55
CA ASN A 492 -37.54 -25.93 -2.78
C ASN A 492 -36.44 -26.23 -1.75
N ARG A 493 -35.16 -25.94 -2.04
CA ARG A 493 -34.07 -26.05 -1.06
C ARG A 493 -34.13 -24.99 0.03
N SER A 494 -34.51 -23.74 -0.26
CA SER A 494 -34.71 -22.71 0.78
C SER A 494 -35.88 -22.97 1.74
N PHE A 495 -36.72 -23.98 1.49
CA PHE A 495 -37.77 -24.43 2.42
C PHE A 495 -37.39 -25.67 3.25
N LEU A 496 -36.19 -26.23 3.03
CA LEU A 496 -35.67 -27.40 3.76
C LEU A 496 -34.59 -27.04 4.80
N LEU A 497 -34.28 -25.74 4.95
CA LEU A 497 -33.14 -25.17 5.67
C LEU A 497 -33.59 -24.06 6.64
#